data_AF-A0A9N9JAR6-F1
#
_entry.id   AF-A0A9N9JAR6-F1
#
_cell.length_a   1.000
_cell.length_b   1.000
_cell.length_c   1.000
_cell.angle_alpha   90.00
_cell.angle_beta   90.00
_cell.angle_gamma   90.00
#
_symmetry.space_group_name_H-M   'P 1'
#
loop_
_entity.id
_entity.type
_entity.pdbx_description
1 polymer ?
#
loop_
_entity_poly.entity_id
_entity_poly.type
_entity_poly.pdbx_seq_one_letter_code
_entity_poly.pdbx_strand_id
1 'polypeptide(L)'
;EAIFGYLTSRNILSASKMAIKNRDFRLAALLSQLGGNDQFFKDRINNQIEHWSQTGLVKLIPKNHLRLYEIMAGNVEASSQGLDWKRALSMHLWYGRYLGEVFVESFNDYEAVRKSSTVPKPWYKEDFEKKPPLSWPDSENEDEIFDIHYHLLKLSVDSTHPLDDAILPRSITPSPLDYRVTWLLHIMLARTLRIRDFIDQGSSADRVTLDFVIQLEVLGLWQWALFVSLFLNEPYIRKIVICELLNRLVSTLPSDQLESIEKFAVDQLKIPHEWIAKAKALYSKYKQEIIDEA
;
A
#
# COMPACT_ATOMS: atom_id res chain seq x y z
N GLU A 1 19.00 -22.60 11.73
CA GLU A 1 18.65 -21.20 11.44
C GLU A 1 18.86 -20.81 9.98
N ALA A 2 20.06 -20.98 9.40
CA ALA A 2 20.28 -20.66 7.98
C ALA A 2 19.30 -21.36 7.00
N ILE A 3 19.01 -22.65 7.24
CA ILE A 3 18.01 -23.41 6.45
C ILE A 3 16.63 -22.75 6.52
N PHE A 4 16.19 -22.33 7.71
CA PHE A 4 14.93 -21.65 7.91
C PHE A 4 14.90 -20.29 7.19
N GLY A 5 15.99 -19.52 7.24
CA GLY A 5 16.12 -18.27 6.46
C GLY A 5 15.90 -18.49 4.97
N TYR A 6 16.46 -19.55 4.38
CA TYR A 6 16.22 -19.87 2.96
C TYR A 6 14.77 -20.29 2.67
N LEU A 7 14.09 -20.94 3.62
CA LEU A 7 12.67 -21.29 3.46
C LEU A 7 11.76 -20.05 3.52
N THR A 8 12.08 -19.05 4.35
CA THR A 8 11.32 -17.79 4.39
C THR A 8 11.36 -17.00 3.08
N SER A 9 12.28 -17.32 2.16
CA SER A 9 12.35 -16.75 0.82
C SER A 9 11.98 -17.75 -0.30
N ARG A 10 11.32 -18.87 0.05
CA ARG A 10 11.00 -20.00 -0.84
C ARG A 10 12.20 -20.60 -1.57
N ASN A 11 13.42 -20.42 -1.08
CA ASN A 11 14.63 -20.94 -1.72
C ASN A 11 14.92 -22.37 -1.24
N ILE A 12 14.06 -23.30 -1.68
CA ILE A 12 14.12 -24.73 -1.29
C ILE A 12 15.46 -25.34 -1.69
N LEU A 13 15.97 -24.99 -2.87
CA LEU A 13 17.23 -25.52 -3.39
C LEU A 13 18.42 -25.17 -2.49
N SER A 14 18.50 -23.92 -2.03
CA SER A 14 19.58 -23.49 -1.12
C SER A 14 19.40 -24.08 0.28
N ALA A 15 18.15 -24.21 0.75
CA ALA A 15 17.83 -24.89 1.99
C ALA A 15 18.30 -26.35 2.00
N SER A 16 17.98 -27.11 0.94
CA SER A 16 18.42 -28.51 0.78
C SER A 16 19.94 -28.63 0.66
N LYS A 17 20.61 -27.75 -0.11
CA LYS A 17 22.08 -27.73 -0.18
C LYS A 17 22.72 -27.47 1.17
N MET A 18 22.15 -26.56 1.98
CA MET A 18 22.65 -26.28 3.32
C MET A 18 22.44 -27.47 4.26
N ALA A 19 21.32 -28.17 4.18
CA ALA A 19 21.09 -29.41 4.92
C ALA A 19 22.10 -30.51 4.56
N ILE A 20 22.45 -30.66 3.27
CA ILE A 20 23.50 -31.59 2.81
C ILE A 20 24.86 -31.22 3.41
N LYS A 21 25.21 -29.92 3.42
CA LYS A 21 26.46 -29.43 4.03
C LYS A 21 26.53 -29.75 5.53
N ASN A 22 25.40 -29.66 6.23
CA ASN A 22 25.30 -30.00 7.64
C ASN A 22 25.28 -31.52 7.92
N ARG A 23 25.34 -32.36 6.88
CA ARG A 23 25.21 -33.84 6.93
C ARG A 23 23.81 -34.33 7.35
N ASP A 24 22.80 -33.48 7.27
CA ASP A 24 21.40 -33.81 7.55
C ASP A 24 20.70 -34.28 6.26
N PHE A 25 21.13 -35.43 5.74
CA PHE A 25 20.65 -35.94 4.44
C PHE A 25 19.15 -36.27 4.44
N ARG A 26 18.61 -36.75 5.57
CA ARG A 26 17.18 -37.04 5.73
C ARG A 26 16.34 -35.78 5.61
N LEU A 27 16.76 -34.71 6.28
CA LEU A 27 16.11 -33.41 6.19
C LEU A 27 16.21 -32.86 4.77
N ALA A 28 17.38 -32.97 4.12
CA ALA A 28 17.55 -32.50 2.75
C ALA A 28 16.57 -33.16 1.76
N ALA A 29 16.32 -34.46 1.91
CA ALA A 29 15.34 -35.19 1.11
C ALA A 29 13.91 -34.70 1.38
N LEU A 30 13.50 -34.55 2.65
CA LEU A 30 12.19 -34.00 3.01
C LEU A 30 11.99 -32.57 2.48
N LEU A 31 13.01 -31.71 2.61
CA LEU A 31 12.97 -30.34 2.12
C LEU A 31 12.76 -30.28 0.60
N SER A 32 13.30 -31.24 -0.17
CA SER A 32 13.09 -31.27 -1.62
C SER A 32 11.62 -31.51 -2.01
N GLN A 33 10.84 -32.14 -1.13
CA GLN A 33 9.42 -32.43 -1.36
C GLN A 33 8.50 -31.22 -1.08
N LEU A 34 8.98 -30.20 -0.35
CA LEU A 34 8.23 -28.97 -0.08
C LEU A 34 7.77 -28.22 -1.34
N GLY A 35 8.45 -28.39 -2.47
CA GLY A 35 8.11 -27.70 -3.70
C GLY A 35 6.79 -28.17 -4.33
N GLY A 36 6.40 -29.41 -4.07
CA GLY A 36 5.22 -30.05 -4.66
C GLY A 36 3.94 -29.88 -3.87
N ASN A 37 4.00 -29.32 -2.64
CA ASN A 37 2.86 -29.05 -1.75
C ASN A 37 1.81 -30.19 -1.71
N ASP A 38 2.29 -31.44 -1.70
CA ASP A 38 1.46 -32.65 -1.76
C ASP A 38 0.76 -32.88 -0.41
N GLN A 39 -0.54 -33.13 -0.46
CA GLN A 39 -1.36 -33.37 0.74
C GLN A 39 -0.90 -34.63 1.49
N PHE A 40 -0.60 -35.71 0.78
CA PHE A 40 -0.14 -36.96 1.40
C PHE A 40 1.18 -36.79 2.16
N PHE A 41 2.06 -35.92 1.65
CA PHE A 41 3.31 -35.60 2.32
C PHE A 41 3.08 -34.85 3.63
N LYS A 42 2.25 -33.79 3.59
CA LYS A 42 1.90 -33.01 4.79
C LYS A 42 1.25 -33.86 5.87
N ASP A 43 0.28 -34.70 5.50
CA ASP A 43 -0.42 -35.58 6.43
C ASP A 43 0.54 -36.56 7.13
N ARG A 44 1.51 -37.12 6.40
CA ARG A 44 2.52 -38.01 6.98
C ARG A 44 3.44 -37.27 7.96
N ILE A 45 3.83 -36.03 7.63
CA ILE A 45 4.64 -35.21 8.53
C ILE A 45 3.85 -34.82 9.77
N ASN A 46 2.57 -34.47 9.64
CA ASN A 46 1.67 -34.19 10.77
C ASN A 46 1.54 -35.42 11.69
N ASN A 47 1.26 -36.60 11.14
CA ASN A 47 1.21 -37.84 11.91
C ASN A 47 2.52 -38.12 12.68
N GLN A 48 3.67 -37.79 12.07
CA GLN A 48 4.97 -37.94 12.72
C GLN A 48 5.14 -36.97 13.90
N ILE A 49 4.69 -35.71 13.75
CA ILE A 49 4.73 -34.70 14.80
C ILE A 49 3.80 -35.08 15.95
N GLU A 50 2.58 -35.54 15.64
CA GLU A 50 1.62 -36.03 16.64
C GLU A 50 2.17 -37.22 17.42
N HIS A 51 2.80 -38.17 16.73
CA HIS A 51 3.44 -39.32 17.37
C HIS A 51 4.56 -38.89 18.33
N TRP A 52 5.38 -37.89 17.96
CA TRP A 52 6.39 -37.32 18.85
C TRP A 52 5.78 -36.63 20.07
N SER A 53 4.65 -35.94 19.88
CA SER A 53 3.89 -35.30 20.96
C SER A 53 3.37 -36.33 21.97
N GLN A 54 2.71 -37.38 21.49
CA GLN A 54 2.14 -38.45 22.31
C GLN A 54 3.20 -39.22 23.11
N THR A 55 4.37 -39.47 22.51
CA THR A 55 5.48 -40.20 23.14
C THR A 55 6.34 -39.32 24.05
N GLY A 56 6.10 -38.00 24.08
CA GLY A 56 6.90 -37.04 24.86
C GLY A 56 8.31 -36.77 24.29
N LEU A 57 8.60 -37.27 23.08
CA LEU A 57 9.90 -37.13 22.42
C LEU A 57 10.19 -35.70 21.94
N VAL A 58 9.17 -34.83 21.87
CA VAL A 58 9.31 -33.42 21.46
C VAL A 58 10.41 -32.69 22.22
N LYS A 59 10.59 -32.98 23.52
CA LYS A 59 11.61 -32.33 24.36
C LYS A 59 13.05 -32.67 23.96
N LEU A 60 13.26 -33.79 23.28
CA LEU A 60 14.58 -34.25 22.83
C LEU A 60 14.97 -33.67 21.46
N ILE A 61 13.99 -33.17 20.70
CA ILE A 61 14.22 -32.66 19.35
C ILE A 61 14.60 -31.18 19.44
N PRO A 62 15.67 -30.74 18.74
CA PRO A 62 16.01 -29.32 18.69
C PRO A 62 14.83 -28.49 18.17
N LYS A 63 14.53 -27.36 18.84
CA LYS A 63 13.42 -26.47 18.46
C LYS A 63 13.48 -26.03 16.99
N ASN A 64 14.69 -25.77 16.49
CA ASN A 64 14.91 -25.40 15.09
C ASN A 64 14.54 -26.52 14.11
N HIS A 65 14.70 -27.79 14.50
CA HIS A 65 14.27 -28.93 13.68
C HIS A 65 12.76 -29.09 13.72
N LEU A 66 12.14 -29.04 14.90
CA LEU A 66 10.69 -29.09 15.04
C LEU A 66 10.00 -28.02 14.20
N ARG A 67 10.53 -26.79 14.23
CA ARG A 67 10.04 -25.69 13.39
C ARG A 67 10.04 -26.03 11.89
N LEU A 68 11.09 -26.69 11.40
CA LEU A 68 11.15 -27.13 10.00
C LEU A 68 10.11 -28.21 9.69
N TYR A 69 9.90 -29.15 10.62
CA TYR A 69 8.86 -30.17 10.48
C TYR A 69 7.46 -29.56 10.49
N GLU A 70 7.18 -28.60 11.38
CA GLU A 70 5.89 -27.89 11.40
C GLU A 70 5.61 -27.16 10.08
N ILE A 71 6.61 -26.48 9.50
CA ILE A 71 6.48 -25.84 8.18
C ILE A 71 6.19 -26.89 7.09
N MET A 72 6.87 -28.04 7.13
CA MET A 72 6.62 -29.15 6.20
C MET A 72 5.22 -29.77 6.35
N ALA A 73 4.65 -29.69 7.56
CA ALA A 73 3.30 -30.15 7.86
C ALA A 73 2.21 -29.14 7.48
N GLY A 74 2.58 -27.88 7.24
CA GLY A 74 1.66 -26.76 7.00
C GLY A 74 1.26 -25.98 8.25
N ASN A 75 1.80 -26.33 9.42
CA ASN A 75 1.58 -25.59 10.66
C ASN A 75 2.51 -24.38 10.72
N VAL A 76 2.09 -23.30 10.09
CA VAL A 76 2.91 -22.09 9.92
C VAL A 76 2.79 -21.11 11.08
N GLU A 77 1.76 -21.23 11.93
CA GLU A 77 1.42 -20.23 12.96
C GLU A 77 2.56 -19.92 13.94
N ALA A 78 3.15 -20.95 14.55
CA ALA A 78 4.27 -20.76 15.47
C ALA A 78 5.55 -20.31 14.73
N SER A 79 5.67 -20.71 13.45
CA SER A 79 6.82 -20.40 12.61
C SER A 79 6.79 -18.99 12.02
N SER A 80 5.64 -18.33 11.97
CA SER A 80 5.49 -16.98 11.46
C SER A 80 5.72 -15.90 12.54
N GLN A 81 5.78 -16.28 13.81
CA GLN A 81 6.08 -15.36 14.92
C GLN A 81 7.50 -14.79 14.82
N GLY A 82 7.60 -13.46 14.94
CA GLY A 82 8.86 -12.71 14.90
C GLY A 82 9.44 -12.50 13.49
N LEU A 83 8.68 -12.80 12.43
CA LEU A 83 9.03 -12.46 11.05
C LEU A 83 8.30 -11.20 10.58
N ASP A 84 8.89 -10.48 9.62
CA ASP A 84 8.21 -9.40 8.90
C ASP A 84 6.87 -9.88 8.34
N TRP A 85 5.86 -9.01 8.35
CA TRP A 85 4.50 -9.35 7.95
C TRP A 85 4.42 -9.95 6.53
N LYS A 86 5.27 -9.45 5.60
CA LYS A 86 5.39 -9.96 4.22
C LYS A 86 5.90 -11.40 4.20
N ARG A 87 6.89 -11.72 5.04
CA ARG A 87 7.44 -13.08 5.17
C ARG A 87 6.44 -14.00 5.87
N ALA A 88 5.77 -13.53 6.91
CA ALA A 88 4.71 -14.27 7.60
C ALA A 88 3.59 -14.65 6.61
N LEU A 89 3.04 -13.69 5.88
CA LEU A 89 2.03 -13.93 4.83
C LEU A 89 2.54 -14.92 3.77
N SER A 90 3.78 -14.74 3.31
CA SER A 90 4.39 -15.62 2.29
C SER A 90 4.50 -17.06 2.78
N MET A 91 4.80 -17.27 4.07
CA MET A 91 4.84 -18.61 4.66
C MET A 91 3.46 -19.27 4.67
N HIS A 92 2.39 -18.53 5.03
CA HIS A 92 1.02 -19.04 4.97
C HIS A 92 0.62 -19.40 3.53
N LEU A 93 1.00 -18.56 2.56
CA LEU A 93 0.73 -18.77 1.14
C LEU A 93 1.49 -19.98 0.55
N TRP A 94 2.76 -20.16 0.90
CA TRP A 94 3.59 -21.20 0.28
C TRP A 94 3.48 -22.55 0.98
N TYR A 95 3.34 -22.55 2.30
CA TYR A 95 3.44 -23.75 3.12
C TYR A 95 2.18 -24.07 3.90
N GLY A 96 1.33 -23.09 4.22
CA GLY A 96 0.11 -23.31 5.01
C GLY A 96 -0.91 -24.18 4.27
N ARG A 97 -1.32 -23.72 3.09
CA ARG A 97 -2.41 -24.30 2.29
C ARG A 97 -1.89 -25.23 1.17
N TYR A 98 -2.76 -25.98 0.51
CA TYR A 98 -2.40 -26.91 -0.57
C TYR A 98 -2.32 -26.24 -1.95
N LEU A 99 -1.67 -26.89 -2.92
CA LEU A 99 -1.68 -26.42 -4.32
C LEU A 99 -3.09 -26.54 -4.89
N GLY A 100 -3.75 -25.40 -5.13
CA GLY A 100 -5.08 -25.32 -5.74
C GLY A 100 -6.13 -24.60 -4.89
N GLU A 101 -5.83 -24.30 -3.62
CA GLU A 101 -6.72 -23.52 -2.77
C GLU A 101 -6.66 -22.03 -3.11
N VAL A 102 -7.76 -21.32 -2.84
CA VAL A 102 -7.91 -19.91 -3.20
C VAL A 102 -7.10 -19.03 -2.26
N PHE A 103 -6.44 -18.02 -2.80
CA PHE A 103 -5.65 -17.03 -2.05
C PHE A 103 -6.38 -16.45 -0.83
N VAL A 104 -7.70 -16.25 -0.97
CA VAL A 104 -8.60 -15.74 0.08
C VAL A 104 -8.47 -16.52 1.39
N GLU A 105 -8.43 -17.86 1.33
CA GLU A 105 -8.38 -18.68 2.53
C GLU A 105 -7.01 -18.57 3.23
N SER A 106 -5.92 -18.57 2.45
CA SER A 106 -4.57 -18.36 2.98
C SER A 106 -4.42 -17.00 3.65
N PHE A 107 -5.08 -15.97 3.11
CA PHE A 107 -5.07 -14.63 3.67
C PHE A 107 -5.87 -14.54 4.97
N ASN A 108 -7.02 -15.22 5.05
CA ASN A 108 -7.84 -15.27 6.27
C ASN A 108 -7.11 -15.99 7.41
N ASP A 109 -6.39 -17.08 7.12
CA ASP A 109 -5.56 -17.78 8.11
C ASP A 109 -4.48 -16.83 8.66
N TYR A 110 -3.84 -16.08 7.77
CA TYR A 110 -2.88 -15.06 8.17
C TYR A 110 -3.53 -13.96 9.01
N GLU A 111 -4.72 -13.46 8.66
CA GLU A 111 -5.42 -12.42 9.42
C GLU A 111 -5.78 -12.88 10.84
N ALA A 112 -6.16 -14.16 11.01
CA ALA A 112 -6.44 -14.74 12.32
C ALA A 112 -5.21 -14.72 13.25
N VAL A 113 -4.03 -15.00 12.70
CA VAL A 113 -2.75 -15.04 13.45
C VAL A 113 -2.10 -13.65 13.55
N ARG A 114 -2.40 -12.72 12.64
CA ARG A 114 -1.80 -11.38 12.58
C ARG A 114 -1.87 -10.65 13.92
N LYS A 115 -3.01 -10.75 14.62
CA LYS A 115 -3.26 -10.07 15.90
C LYS A 115 -2.25 -10.47 16.99
N SER A 116 -1.71 -11.68 16.94
CA SER A 116 -0.75 -12.18 17.93
C SER A 116 0.70 -12.16 17.43
N SER A 117 0.92 -12.11 16.11
CA SER A 117 2.25 -12.22 15.50
C SER A 117 2.86 -10.86 15.16
N THR A 118 2.37 -10.19 14.11
CA THR A 118 2.97 -8.97 13.58
C THR A 118 1.95 -8.04 12.95
N VAL A 119 2.14 -6.74 13.19
CA VAL A 119 1.34 -5.69 12.57
C VAL A 119 1.98 -5.32 11.23
N PRO A 120 1.22 -5.28 10.12
CA PRO A 120 1.75 -4.90 8.82
C PRO A 120 1.98 -3.39 8.78
N LYS A 121 3.15 -2.97 9.24
CA LYS A 121 3.57 -1.57 9.27
C LYS A 121 4.06 -1.12 7.88
N PRO A 122 3.88 0.16 7.53
CA PRO A 122 4.46 0.71 6.30
C PRO A 122 5.99 0.71 6.38
N TRP A 123 6.65 0.65 5.22
CA TRP A 123 8.11 0.52 5.06
C TRP A 123 8.93 1.50 5.93
N TYR A 124 8.49 2.75 6.04
CA TYR A 124 9.22 3.78 6.80
C TYR A 124 9.09 3.62 8.34
N LYS A 125 8.13 2.81 8.83
CA LYS A 125 7.98 2.41 10.24
C LYS A 125 8.65 1.05 10.53
N GLU A 126 9.17 0.36 9.51
CA GLU A 126 9.89 -0.91 9.71
C GLU A 126 11.31 -0.63 10.27
N ASP A 127 11.73 -1.43 11.26
CA ASP A 127 12.99 -1.21 12.00
C ASP A 127 14.25 -1.42 11.15
N PHE A 128 14.12 -2.06 9.98
CA PHE A 128 15.23 -2.44 9.12
C PHE A 128 15.58 -1.41 8.05
N GLU A 129 14.71 -0.41 7.82
CA GLU A 129 14.94 0.61 6.81
C GLU A 129 15.54 1.89 7.40
N LYS A 130 16.28 2.63 6.57
CA LYS A 130 16.83 3.93 6.98
C LYS A 130 15.66 4.87 7.22
N LYS A 131 15.41 5.21 8.49
CA LYS A 131 14.39 6.16 8.88
C LYS A 131 14.56 7.46 8.06
N PRO A 132 13.47 8.04 7.55
CA PRO A 132 13.55 9.27 6.80
C PRO A 132 14.19 10.37 7.66
N PRO A 133 14.90 11.33 7.04
CA PRO A 133 15.58 12.40 7.76
C PRO A 133 14.62 13.32 8.53
N LEU A 134 13.33 13.31 8.16
CA LEU A 134 12.27 14.08 8.79
C LEU A 134 11.23 13.12 9.37
N SER A 135 11.12 13.09 10.71
CA SER A 135 10.07 12.38 11.43
C SER A 135 8.91 13.32 11.70
N TRP A 136 7.74 12.99 11.18
CA TRP A 136 6.50 13.67 11.55
C TRP A 136 6.05 13.18 12.94
N PRO A 137 5.44 14.05 13.78
CA PRO A 137 4.92 13.61 15.07
C PRO A 137 3.92 12.48 14.86
N ASP A 138 4.06 11.40 15.62
CA ASP A 138 3.04 10.37 15.69
C ASP A 138 1.87 10.94 16.51
N SER A 139 0.69 11.07 15.88
CA SER A 139 -0.55 11.35 16.62
C SER A 139 -0.94 10.14 17.47
N GLU A 140 -1.60 10.37 18.62
CA GLU A 140 -1.93 9.35 19.63
C GLU A 140 -2.80 8.18 19.11
N ASN A 141 -3.40 8.32 17.92
CA ASN A 141 -4.24 7.30 17.28
C ASN A 141 -3.54 6.52 16.14
N GLU A 142 -2.22 6.65 15.97
CA GLU A 142 -1.50 6.15 14.78
C GLU A 142 -0.93 4.72 14.89
N ASP A 143 -1.22 4.02 15.97
CA ASP A 143 -0.77 2.64 16.18
C ASP A 143 -1.40 1.62 15.20
N GLU A 144 -2.44 2.03 14.47
CA GLU A 144 -3.16 1.17 13.51
C GLU A 144 -2.94 1.52 12.03
N ILE A 145 -1.91 2.31 11.70
CA ILE A 145 -1.61 2.57 10.28
C ILE A 145 -0.97 1.34 9.66
N PHE A 146 -1.64 0.74 8.67
CA PHE A 146 -1.11 -0.41 7.94
C PHE A 146 -0.43 -0.01 6.62
N ASP A 147 0.44 -0.89 6.13
CA ASP A 147 1.05 -0.78 4.81
C ASP A 147 -0.04 -0.81 3.72
N ILE A 148 0.08 0.08 2.72
CA ILE A 148 -0.74 0.06 1.51
C ILE A 148 -0.78 -1.32 0.85
N HIS A 149 0.33 -2.07 0.81
CA HIS A 149 0.35 -3.39 0.19
C HIS A 149 -0.59 -4.36 0.92
N TYR A 150 -0.64 -4.27 2.25
CA TYR A 150 -1.57 -5.06 3.04
C TYR A 150 -3.01 -4.64 2.75
N HIS A 151 -3.29 -3.33 2.69
CA HIS A 151 -4.61 -2.84 2.35
C HIS A 151 -5.06 -3.25 0.94
N LEU A 152 -4.19 -3.20 -0.07
CA LEU A 152 -4.49 -3.65 -1.43
C LEU A 152 -4.82 -5.14 -1.48
N LEU A 153 -4.08 -5.96 -0.72
CA LEU A 153 -4.39 -7.38 -0.58
C LEU A 153 -5.73 -7.59 0.13
N LYS A 154 -6.00 -6.85 1.22
CA LYS A 154 -7.28 -6.91 1.92
C LYS A 154 -8.45 -6.47 1.04
N LEU A 155 -8.28 -5.41 0.24
CA LEU A 155 -9.22 -4.97 -0.80
C LEU A 155 -9.37 -5.99 -1.96
N SER A 156 -8.44 -6.91 -2.16
CA SER A 156 -8.65 -7.99 -3.14
C SER A 156 -9.49 -9.13 -2.58
N VAL A 157 -9.44 -9.34 -1.26
CA VAL A 157 -10.06 -10.47 -0.56
C VAL A 157 -11.44 -10.12 -0.01
N ASP A 158 -11.56 -8.97 0.65
CA ASP A 158 -12.75 -8.57 1.40
C ASP A 158 -13.44 -7.37 0.75
N SER A 159 -14.60 -7.60 0.13
CA SER A 159 -15.45 -6.57 -0.49
C SER A 159 -15.91 -5.48 0.47
N THR A 160 -15.91 -5.73 1.76
CA THR A 160 -16.40 -4.80 2.79
C THR A 160 -15.34 -3.83 3.31
N HIS A 161 -14.05 -4.10 3.07
CA HIS A 161 -12.98 -3.21 3.53
C HIS A 161 -13.06 -1.83 2.85
N PRO A 162 -13.16 -0.72 3.62
CA PRO A 162 -13.33 0.62 3.06
C PRO A 162 -12.06 1.09 2.36
N LEU A 163 -12.27 1.84 1.27
CA LEU A 163 -11.18 2.43 0.50
C LEU A 163 -10.50 3.59 1.25
N ASP A 164 -11.25 4.31 2.09
CA ASP A 164 -10.75 5.46 2.86
C ASP A 164 -9.55 5.09 3.75
N ASP A 165 -9.62 3.96 4.46
CA ASP A 165 -8.55 3.49 5.33
C ASP A 165 -7.32 3.04 4.53
N ALA A 166 -7.54 2.51 3.33
CA ALA A 166 -6.49 1.93 2.49
C ALA A 166 -5.61 2.97 1.81
N ILE A 167 -6.19 4.11 1.43
CA ILE A 167 -5.52 5.14 0.60
C ILE A 167 -5.06 6.35 1.45
N LEU A 168 -4.91 6.20 2.77
CA LEU A 168 -4.32 7.27 3.57
C LEU A 168 -2.88 7.59 3.10
N PRO A 169 -2.47 8.87 2.97
CA PRO A 169 -1.10 9.23 2.57
C PRO A 169 -0.02 8.56 3.44
N ARG A 170 -0.30 8.44 4.75
CA ARG A 170 0.57 7.77 5.71
C ARG A 170 0.73 6.27 5.46
N SER A 171 -0.23 5.59 4.83
CA SER A 171 -0.08 4.16 4.50
C SER A 171 1.00 3.93 3.43
N ILE A 172 1.42 4.99 2.74
CA ILE A 172 2.35 4.95 1.59
C ILE A 172 3.65 5.69 1.88
N THR A 173 3.56 6.89 2.43
CA THR A 173 4.67 7.84 2.53
C THR A 173 4.79 8.30 3.98
N PRO A 174 6.01 8.55 4.50
CA PRO A 174 6.17 9.10 5.85
C PRO A 174 5.52 10.47 6.05
N SER A 175 5.31 11.24 4.98
CA SER A 175 4.69 12.54 5.03
C SER A 175 3.16 12.44 4.94
N PRO A 176 2.40 12.95 5.94
CA PRO A 176 0.93 12.93 5.90
C PRO A 176 0.33 13.80 4.81
N LEU A 177 1.12 14.70 4.23
CA LEU A 177 0.68 15.67 3.21
C LEU A 177 1.01 15.24 1.78
N ASP A 178 1.56 14.03 1.56
CA ASP A 178 1.85 13.56 0.19
C ASP A 178 0.68 12.76 -0.39
N TYR A 179 -0.23 13.48 -1.05
CA TYR A 179 -1.42 12.92 -1.67
C TYR A 179 -1.19 12.41 -3.10
N ARG A 180 0.03 12.52 -3.66
CA ARG A 180 0.31 12.15 -5.06
C ARG A 180 -0.07 10.71 -5.38
N VAL A 181 0.45 9.76 -4.59
CA VAL A 181 0.22 8.33 -4.84
C VAL A 181 -1.20 7.95 -4.44
N THR A 182 -1.69 8.51 -3.33
CA THR A 182 -3.07 8.35 -2.86
C THR A 182 -4.09 8.72 -3.93
N TRP A 183 -3.96 9.91 -4.51
CA TRP A 183 -4.83 10.39 -5.57
C TRP A 183 -4.74 9.52 -6.84
N LEU A 184 -3.53 9.19 -7.28
CA LEU A 184 -3.33 8.37 -8.47
C LEU A 184 -3.94 6.97 -8.30
N LEU A 185 -3.73 6.34 -7.14
CA LEU A 185 -4.28 5.02 -6.85
C LEU A 185 -5.81 5.05 -6.81
N HIS A 186 -6.39 6.09 -6.20
CA HIS A 186 -7.83 6.30 -6.23
C HIS A 186 -8.35 6.40 -7.68
N ILE A 187 -7.73 7.22 -8.53
CA ILE A 187 -8.14 7.37 -9.93
C ILE A 187 -8.06 6.02 -10.66
N MET A 188 -7.00 5.25 -10.43
CA MET A 188 -6.83 3.95 -11.06
C MET A 188 -7.89 2.94 -10.60
N LEU A 189 -8.16 2.85 -9.30
CA LEU A 189 -9.12 1.88 -8.75
C LEU A 189 -10.57 2.23 -9.10
N ALA A 190 -10.94 3.51 -8.95
CA ALA A 190 -12.32 3.96 -9.12
C ALA A 190 -12.67 4.26 -10.59
N ARG A 191 -11.83 4.98 -11.32
CA ARG A 191 -12.19 5.48 -12.66
C ARG A 191 -11.75 4.59 -13.81
N THR A 192 -10.51 4.07 -13.77
CA THR A 192 -9.99 3.27 -14.90
C THR A 192 -10.39 1.81 -14.78
N LEU A 193 -10.18 1.21 -13.61
CA LEU A 193 -10.47 -0.21 -13.41
C LEU A 193 -11.91 -0.46 -12.95
N ARG A 194 -12.56 0.53 -12.32
CA ARG A 194 -13.93 0.43 -11.76
C ARG A 194 -14.10 -0.76 -10.84
N ILE A 195 -13.05 -1.13 -10.10
CA ILE A 195 -13.05 -2.28 -9.21
C ILE A 195 -13.63 -1.89 -7.84
N ARG A 196 -13.29 -0.69 -7.36
CA ARG A 196 -13.77 -0.14 -6.08
C ARG A 196 -13.85 1.38 -6.13
N ASP A 197 -14.87 1.91 -5.48
CA ASP A 197 -15.01 3.33 -5.23
C ASP A 197 -15.24 3.58 -3.72
N PHE A 198 -15.13 4.82 -3.30
CA PHE A 198 -15.50 5.22 -1.95
C PHE A 198 -16.99 4.97 -1.70
N ILE A 199 -17.33 4.68 -0.44
CA ILE A 199 -18.72 4.41 -0.03
C ILE A 199 -19.60 5.66 -0.22
N ASP A 200 -19.02 6.85 -0.05
CA ASP A 200 -19.72 8.13 0.04
C ASP A 200 -19.97 8.84 -1.31
N GLN A 201 -20.26 8.08 -2.37
CA GLN A 201 -20.69 8.60 -3.68
C GLN A 201 -19.83 9.77 -4.22
N GLY A 202 -18.52 9.78 -3.93
CA GLY A 202 -17.57 10.77 -4.44
C GLY A 202 -17.15 11.90 -3.50
N SER A 203 -17.73 12.02 -2.29
CA SER A 203 -17.34 13.08 -1.34
C SER A 203 -15.89 12.92 -0.84
N SER A 204 -15.50 11.69 -0.45
CA SER A 204 -14.11 11.38 -0.09
C SER A 204 -13.14 11.52 -1.26
N ALA A 205 -13.57 11.17 -2.48
CA ALA A 205 -12.77 11.34 -3.69
C ALA A 205 -12.46 12.80 -3.98
N ASP A 206 -13.47 13.66 -3.83
CA ASP A 206 -13.31 15.10 -4.03
C ASP A 206 -12.40 15.68 -2.95
N ARG A 207 -12.51 15.23 -1.69
CA ARG A 207 -11.59 15.64 -0.61
C ARG A 207 -10.14 15.28 -0.94
N VAL A 208 -9.85 14.04 -1.34
CA VAL A 208 -8.49 13.61 -1.72
C VAL A 208 -7.97 14.43 -2.91
N THR A 209 -8.84 14.74 -3.87
CA THR A 209 -8.49 15.57 -5.03
C THR A 209 -8.18 17.00 -4.60
N LEU A 210 -8.98 17.60 -3.72
CA LEU A 210 -8.76 18.95 -3.19
C LEU A 210 -7.47 19.02 -2.36
N ASP A 211 -7.22 18.05 -1.49
CA ASP A 211 -5.99 17.98 -0.70
C ASP A 211 -4.76 17.93 -1.61
N PHE A 212 -4.82 17.16 -2.71
CA PHE A 212 -3.74 17.11 -3.69
C PHE A 212 -3.59 18.43 -4.48
N VAL A 213 -4.70 19.08 -4.84
CA VAL A 213 -4.67 20.43 -5.46
C VAL A 213 -3.96 21.42 -4.54
N ILE A 214 -4.28 21.43 -3.25
CA ILE A 214 -3.66 22.31 -2.26
C ILE A 214 -2.16 21.98 -2.12
N GLN A 215 -1.79 20.71 -2.10
CA GLN A 215 -0.37 20.29 -2.08
C GLN A 215 0.39 20.87 -3.27
N LEU A 216 -0.18 20.81 -4.48
CA LEU A 216 0.45 21.34 -5.70
C LEU A 216 0.52 22.87 -5.71
N GLU A 217 -0.49 23.54 -5.15
CA GLU A 217 -0.51 24.98 -4.99
C GLU A 217 0.62 25.46 -4.08
N VAL A 218 0.81 24.82 -2.92
CA VAL A 218 1.89 25.14 -1.97
C VAL A 218 3.27 24.93 -2.60
N LEU A 219 3.40 23.95 -3.50
CA LEU A 219 4.64 23.71 -4.27
C LEU A 219 4.84 24.67 -5.45
N GLY A 220 3.88 25.55 -5.75
CA GLY A 220 3.91 26.46 -6.90
C GLY A 220 3.69 25.78 -8.25
N LEU A 221 3.19 24.54 -8.26
CA LEU A 221 2.94 23.74 -9.47
C LEU A 221 1.52 23.97 -10.01
N TRP A 222 1.22 25.22 -10.35
CA TRP A 222 -0.13 25.67 -10.72
C TRP A 222 -0.74 24.96 -11.94
N GLN A 223 0.07 24.63 -12.95
CA GLN A 223 -0.38 23.90 -14.15
C GLN A 223 -1.00 22.55 -13.77
N TRP A 224 -0.35 21.85 -12.83
CA TRP A 224 -0.80 20.54 -12.36
C TRP A 224 -1.95 20.67 -11.37
N ALA A 225 -1.97 21.72 -10.54
CA ALA A 225 -3.12 22.00 -9.66
C ALA A 225 -4.40 22.20 -10.49
N LEU A 226 -4.33 22.96 -11.59
CA LEU A 226 -5.44 23.11 -12.54
C LEU A 226 -5.83 21.78 -13.18
N PHE A 227 -4.86 20.99 -13.64
CA PHE A 227 -5.11 19.67 -14.19
C PHE A 227 -5.85 18.75 -13.21
N VAL A 228 -5.36 18.63 -11.98
CA VAL A 228 -5.96 17.77 -10.94
C VAL A 228 -7.37 18.24 -10.57
N SER A 229 -7.62 19.55 -10.51
CA SER A 229 -8.95 20.09 -10.20
C SER A 229 -10.03 19.69 -11.22
N LEU A 230 -9.66 19.35 -12.46
CA LEU A 230 -10.61 18.84 -13.46
C LEU A 230 -11.22 17.49 -13.05
N PHE A 231 -10.53 16.74 -12.20
CA PHE A 231 -10.95 15.43 -11.75
C PHE A 231 -11.95 15.50 -10.59
N LEU A 232 -12.40 16.67 -10.15
CA LEU A 232 -13.53 16.78 -9.20
C LEU A 232 -14.83 16.26 -9.83
N ASN A 233 -15.61 15.50 -9.07
CA ASN A 233 -16.85 14.88 -9.54
C ASN A 233 -17.91 15.96 -9.86
N GLU A 234 -18.17 16.84 -8.90
CA GLU A 234 -19.23 17.85 -9.01
C GLU A 234 -18.87 19.02 -9.93
N PRO A 235 -19.63 19.28 -11.02
CA PRO A 235 -19.30 20.33 -11.99
C PRO A 235 -19.35 21.74 -11.39
N TYR A 236 -20.25 21.96 -10.43
CA TYR A 236 -20.37 23.23 -9.75
C TYR A 236 -19.15 23.53 -8.87
N ILE A 237 -18.74 22.56 -8.05
CA ILE A 237 -17.56 22.66 -7.17
C ILE A 237 -16.30 22.82 -8.02
N ARG A 238 -16.16 22.02 -9.09
CA ARG A 238 -15.06 22.09 -10.03
C ARG A 238 -14.87 23.49 -10.60
N LYS A 239 -15.96 24.13 -11.03
CA LYS A 239 -15.92 25.51 -11.56
C LYS A 239 -15.45 26.51 -10.50
N ILE A 240 -15.95 26.40 -9.27
CA ILE A 240 -15.56 27.30 -8.17
C ILE A 240 -14.07 27.16 -7.89
N VAL A 241 -13.59 25.94 -7.69
CA VAL A 241 -12.19 25.66 -7.35
C VAL A 241 -11.24 26.13 -8.45
N ILE A 242 -11.57 25.89 -9.72
CA ILE A 242 -10.77 26.39 -10.85
C ILE A 242 -10.73 27.92 -10.87
N CYS A 243 -11.89 28.58 -10.71
CA CYS A 243 -11.93 30.05 -10.67
C CYS A 243 -11.11 30.62 -9.50
N GLU A 244 -11.19 30.01 -8.32
CA GLU A 244 -10.41 30.42 -7.14
C GLU A 244 -8.90 30.19 -7.32
N LEU A 245 -8.51 29.08 -7.93
CA LEU A 245 -7.11 28.84 -8.30
C LEU A 245 -6.62 29.88 -9.29
N LEU A 246 -7.39 30.19 -10.34
CA LEU A 246 -7.02 31.21 -11.33
C LEU A 246 -6.89 32.60 -10.70
N ASN A 247 -7.79 32.99 -9.80
CA ASN A 247 -7.68 34.27 -9.08
C ASN A 247 -6.39 34.36 -8.26
N ARG A 248 -6.02 33.28 -7.55
CA ARG A 248 -4.79 33.21 -6.76
C ARG A 248 -3.54 33.20 -7.65
N LEU A 249 -3.59 32.47 -8.75
CA LEU A 249 -2.55 32.36 -9.76
C LEU A 249 -2.22 33.75 -10.34
N VAL A 250 -3.23 34.52 -10.76
CA VAL A 250 -3.06 35.89 -11.27
C VAL A 250 -2.46 36.83 -10.22
N SER A 251 -2.79 36.63 -8.94
CA SER A 251 -2.24 37.47 -7.87
C SER A 251 -0.77 37.19 -7.50
N THR A 252 -0.32 35.95 -7.72
CA THR A 252 0.95 35.45 -7.17
C THR A 252 2.08 35.43 -8.21
N LEU A 253 1.77 35.17 -9.48
CA LEU A 253 2.76 34.96 -10.53
C LEU A 253 3.09 36.24 -11.32
N PRO A 254 4.36 36.43 -11.74
CA PRO A 254 4.73 37.47 -12.69
C PRO A 254 4.17 37.16 -14.09
N SER A 255 3.96 38.20 -14.89
CA SER A 255 3.30 38.13 -16.21
C SER A 255 3.92 37.10 -17.17
N ASP A 256 5.25 36.92 -17.14
CA ASP A 256 5.96 36.00 -18.04
C ASP A 256 5.60 34.53 -17.80
N GLN A 257 5.44 34.13 -16.53
CA GLN A 257 5.07 32.75 -16.19
C GLN A 257 3.57 32.51 -16.39
N LEU A 258 2.76 33.54 -16.18
CA LEU A 258 1.32 33.50 -16.35
C LEU A 258 0.92 33.13 -17.79
N GLU A 259 1.53 33.74 -18.81
CA GLU A 259 1.23 33.43 -20.22
C GLU A 259 1.47 31.96 -20.58
N SER A 260 2.53 31.35 -20.03
CA SER A 260 2.85 29.94 -20.28
C SER A 260 1.79 29.00 -19.70
N ILE A 261 1.30 29.31 -18.50
CA ILE A 261 0.28 28.53 -17.80
C ILE A 261 -1.08 28.72 -18.46
N GLU A 262 -1.38 29.93 -18.96
CA GLU A 262 -2.61 30.23 -19.69
C GLU A 262 -2.71 29.47 -21.01
N LYS A 263 -1.63 29.46 -21.80
CA LYS A 263 -1.57 28.65 -23.03
C LYS A 263 -1.81 27.18 -22.70
N PHE A 264 -1.18 26.65 -21.66
CA PHE A 264 -1.43 25.28 -21.22
C PHE A 264 -2.90 25.04 -20.80
N ALA A 265 -3.49 25.96 -20.04
CA ALA A 265 -4.86 25.87 -19.56
C ALA A 265 -5.90 25.92 -20.70
N VAL A 266 -5.70 26.78 -21.70
CA VAL A 266 -6.63 26.93 -22.82
C VAL A 266 -6.41 25.83 -23.86
N ASP A 267 -5.16 25.55 -24.24
CA ASP A 267 -4.85 24.64 -25.34
C ASP A 267 -5.00 23.17 -24.94
N GLN A 268 -4.46 22.79 -23.78
CA GLN A 268 -4.41 21.40 -23.31
C GLN A 268 -5.61 21.06 -22.41
N LEU A 269 -5.87 21.89 -21.39
CA LEU A 269 -6.93 21.63 -20.41
C LEU A 269 -8.33 22.03 -20.88
N LYS A 270 -8.44 22.78 -21.99
CA LYS A 270 -9.70 23.29 -22.56
C LYS A 270 -10.53 24.11 -21.56
N ILE A 271 -9.85 24.85 -20.68
CA ILE A 271 -10.51 25.77 -19.75
C ILE A 271 -11.03 26.98 -20.54
N PRO A 272 -12.28 27.46 -20.29
CA PRO A 272 -12.82 28.62 -20.97
C PRO A 272 -11.98 29.88 -20.75
N HIS A 273 -11.62 30.56 -21.84
CA HIS A 273 -10.86 31.81 -21.79
C HIS A 273 -11.56 32.90 -20.95
N GLU A 274 -12.90 32.90 -20.94
CA GLU A 274 -13.72 33.80 -20.11
C GLU A 274 -13.35 33.76 -18.63
N TRP A 275 -12.99 32.59 -18.09
CA TRP A 275 -12.69 32.44 -16.66
C TRP A 275 -11.34 33.09 -16.32
N ILE A 276 -10.37 32.96 -17.22
CA ILE A 276 -9.04 33.58 -17.08
C ILE A 276 -9.17 35.11 -17.23
N ALA A 277 -9.89 35.58 -18.25
CA ALA A 277 -10.13 37.01 -18.46
C ALA A 277 -10.85 37.64 -17.26
N LYS A 278 -11.84 36.94 -16.68
CA LYS A 278 -12.53 37.39 -15.47
C LYS A 278 -11.57 37.50 -14.27
N ALA A 279 -10.68 36.53 -14.08
CA ALA A 279 -9.69 36.58 -13.00
C ALA A 279 -8.72 37.77 -13.16
N LYS A 280 -8.24 38.04 -14.39
CA LYS A 280 -7.43 39.22 -14.70
C LYS A 280 -8.18 40.52 -14.42
N ALA A 281 -9.41 40.64 -14.90
CA ALA A 281 -10.23 41.84 -14.70
C ALA A 281 -10.46 42.12 -13.21
N LEU A 282 -10.72 41.08 -12.41
CA LEU A 282 -10.85 41.21 -10.95
C LEU A 282 -9.55 41.69 -10.30
N TYR A 283 -8.40 41.18 -10.75
CA TYR A 283 -7.10 41.59 -10.24
C TYR A 283 -6.73 43.03 -10.60
N SER A 284 -6.96 43.45 -11.86
CA SER A 284 -6.77 44.84 -12.29
C SER A 284 -7.65 45.79 -11.49
N LYS A 285 -8.91 45.43 -11.26
CA LYS A 285 -9.82 46.17 -10.39
C LYS A 285 -9.30 46.29 -8.96
N TYR A 286 -8.72 45.21 -8.40
CA TYR A 286 -8.13 45.21 -7.07
C TYR A 286 -6.90 46.11 -6.97
N LYS A 287 -6.02 46.10 -7.98
CA LYS A 287 -4.84 46.95 -8.06
C LYS A 287 -5.15 48.44 -8.27
N GLN A 288 -6.43 48.81 -8.46
CA GLN A 288 -6.85 50.16 -8.84
C GLN A 288 -6.18 50.65 -10.14
N GLU A 289 -5.66 49.74 -10.95
CA GLU A 289 -5.36 50.03 -12.35
C GLU A 289 -6.72 50.04 -13.06
N ILE A 290 -7.36 51.21 -13.06
CA ILE A 290 -8.44 51.51 -13.98
C ILE A 290 -7.82 51.40 -15.36
N ILE A 291 -7.99 50.25 -16.01
CA ILE A 291 -7.78 50.15 -17.44
C ILE A 291 -8.95 50.91 -18.03
N ASP A 292 -8.68 52.08 -18.60
CA ASP A 292 -9.63 52.83 -19.42
C ASP A 292 -10.12 51.88 -20.53
N GLU A 293 -11.37 51.43 -20.43
CA GLU A 293 -12.07 50.75 -21.52
C GLU A 293 -12.25 51.79 -22.64
N ALA A 294 -11.49 51.63 -23.72
CA ALA A 294 -11.66 52.34 -25.00
C ALA A 294 -12.02 51.35 -26.11
#